data_AF-A0A0B3BD62-F1
#
_entry.id   AF-A0A0B3BD62-F1
#
_cell.length_a   1.000
_cell.length_b   1.000
_cell.length_c   1.000
_cell.angle_alpha   90.00
_cell.angle_beta   90.00
_cell.angle_gamma   90.00
#
_symmetry.space_group_name_H-M   'P 1'
#
loop_
_entity.id
_entity.type
_entity.pdbx_description
1 polymer ?
#
loop_
_entity_poly.entity_id
_entity_poly.type
_entity_poly.pdbx_seq_one_letter_code
_entity_poly.pdbx_strand_id
1 'polypeptide(L)' 'MFTQYFGMKFNPFSKEISVNDLYISEDIAELNARLKYLQETRGIGLVVGEAGSGKSTALRRYAESLNRC' A
#
# COMPACT_ATOMS: atom_id res chain seq x y z
N MET A 1 -7.06 -8.62 25.30
CA MET A 1 -6.36 -8.30 24.03
C MET A 1 -7.20 -8.86 22.89
N PHE A 2 -7.65 -8.04 21.93
CA PHE A 2 -8.51 -8.53 20.83
C PHE A 2 -7.83 -9.62 19.99
N THR A 3 -6.50 -9.56 19.86
CA THR A 3 -5.71 -10.56 19.13
C THR A 3 -5.88 -11.97 19.68
N GLN A 4 -5.85 -12.15 21.02
CA GLN A 4 -6.09 -13.44 21.66
C GLN A 4 -7.53 -13.93 21.46
N TYR A 5 -8.51 -13.01 21.55
CA TYR A 5 -9.92 -13.32 21.35
C TYR A 5 -10.23 -13.80 19.93
N PHE A 6 -9.58 -13.21 18.91
CA PHE A 6 -9.74 -13.57 17.50
C PHE A 6 -8.70 -14.58 16.97
N GLY A 7 -7.84 -15.14 17.83
CA GLY A 7 -6.81 -16.10 17.41
C GLY A 7 -5.75 -15.54 16.45
N MET A 8 -5.51 -14.23 16.47
CA MET A 8 -4.55 -13.55 15.60
C MET A 8 -3.11 -13.77 16.11
N LYS A 9 -2.19 -14.14 15.21
CA LYS A 9 -0.77 -14.32 15.53
C LYS A 9 -0.03 -13.02 15.86
N PHE A 10 -0.49 -11.90 15.30
CA PHE A 10 0.03 -10.56 15.54
C PHE A 10 -1.09 -9.52 15.30
N ASN A 11 -0.82 -8.24 15.54
CA ASN A 11 -1.76 -7.16 15.26
C ASN A 11 -1.60 -6.63 13.82
N PRO A 12 -2.53 -6.92 12.89
CA PRO A 12 -2.46 -6.43 11.50
C PRO A 12 -2.92 -4.97 11.35
N PHE A 13 -3.48 -4.36 12.40
CA PHE A 13 -4.01 -2.99 12.38
C PHE A 13 -3.01 -1.98 12.96
N SER A 14 -1.74 -2.36 13.07
CA SER A 14 -0.70 -1.42 13.49
C SER A 14 -0.50 -0.34 12.42
N LYS A 15 -0.24 0.89 12.88
CA LYS A 15 0.01 2.03 11.98
C LYS A 15 1.27 1.83 11.12
N GLU A 16 2.23 1.07 11.65
CA GLU A 16 3.53 0.79 11.05
C GLU A 16 3.61 -0.64 10.49
N ILE A 17 2.51 -1.14 9.92
CA ILE A 17 2.56 -2.43 9.21
C ILE A 17 3.58 -2.37 8.06
N SER A 18 4.39 -3.41 7.95
CA SER A 18 5.38 -3.56 6.88
C SER A 18 4.68 -3.57 5.52
N VAL A 19 5.30 -2.99 4.49
CA VAL A 19 4.71 -3.01 3.14
C VAL A 19 4.57 -4.43 2.58
N ASN A 20 5.35 -5.38 3.11
CA ASN A 20 5.31 -6.79 2.75
C ASN A 20 4.09 -7.50 3.34
N ASP A 21 3.57 -7.00 4.46
CA ASP A 21 2.42 -7.56 5.17
C ASP A 21 1.10 -6.88 4.75
N LEU A 22 1.16 -5.92 3.82
CA LEU A 22 -0.02 -5.26 3.28
C LEU A 22 -0.86 -6.23 2.46
N TYR A 23 -2.16 -6.25 2.73
CA TYR A 23 -3.14 -6.88 1.87
C TYR A 23 -3.19 -6.19 0.50
N ILE A 24 -3.12 -6.98 -0.58
CA ILE A 24 -3.15 -6.48 -1.94
C ILE A 24 -4.54 -6.67 -2.51
N SER A 25 -5.32 -5.60 -2.44
CA SER A 25 -6.57 -5.46 -3.16
C SER A 25 -6.32 -5.22 -4.66
N GLU A 26 -7.37 -5.42 -5.45
CA GLU A 26 -7.37 -5.09 -6.88
C GLU A 26 -7.04 -3.62 -7.13
N ASP A 27 -7.61 -2.70 -6.33
CA ASP A 27 -7.31 -1.26 -6.41
C ASP A 27 -5.82 -0.94 -6.23
N ILE A 28 -5.15 -1.62 -5.30
CA ILE A 28 -3.71 -1.44 -5.06
C ILE A 28 -2.91 -2.00 -6.24
N ALA A 29 -3.31 -3.14 -6.79
CA ALA A 29 -2.66 -3.73 -7.96
C ALA A 29 -2.77 -2.80 -9.19
N GLU A 30 -3.96 -2.23 -9.42
CA GLU A 30 -4.20 -1.31 -10.52
C GLU A 30 -3.44 0.01 -10.35
N LEU A 31 -3.46 0.59 -9.14
CA LEU A 31 -2.69 1.80 -8.84
C LEU A 31 -1.19 1.58 -9.04
N ASN A 32 -0.65 0.42 -8.64
CA ASN A 32 0.76 0.08 -8.90
C ASN A 32 1.08 0.03 -10.40
N ALA A 33 0.20 -0.53 -11.23
CA ALA A 33 0.39 -0.55 -12.68
C ALA A 33 0.41 0.87 -13.27
N ARG A 34 -0.49 1.76 -12.81
CA ARG A 34 -0.54 3.16 -13.23
C ARG A 34 0.69 3.96 -12.77
N LEU A 35 1.18 3.71 -11.55
CA LEU A 35 2.40 4.32 -11.04
C LEU A 35 3.64 3.86 -11.81
N LYS A 36 3.71 2.57 -12.18
CA LYS A 36 4.77 2.03 -13.04
C LYS A 36 4.81 2.72 -14.39
N TYR A 37 3.65 2.87 -15.02
CA TYR A 37 3.54 3.64 -16.26
C TYR A 37 4.01 5.09 -16.09
N LEU A 38 3.57 5.79 -15.02
CA LEU A 38 4.01 7.16 -14.74
C LEU A 38 5.52 7.29 -14.53
N GLN A 39 6.14 6.30 -13.88
CA GLN A 39 7.60 6.24 -13.72
C GLN A 39 8.31 6.10 -15.08
N GLU A 40 7.84 5.18 -15.92
CA GLU A 40 8.40 4.93 -17.25
C GLU A 40 8.28 6.17 -18.16
N THR A 41 7.13 6.85 -18.13
CA THR A 41 6.89 8.05 -18.94
C THR A 41 7.43 9.34 -18.32
N ARG A 42 7.97 9.29 -17.09
CA ARG A 42 8.39 10.47 -16.30
C ARG A 42 7.28 11.52 -16.17
N GLY A 43 6.05 11.06 -15.93
CA GLY A 43 4.87 11.90 -15.80
C GLY A 43 4.56 12.34 -14.37
N ILE A 44 3.55 13.19 -14.22
CA ILE A 44 2.96 13.57 -12.92
C ILE A 44 1.56 12.97 -12.84
N GLY A 45 1.20 12.40 -11.69
CA GLY A 45 -0.12 11.82 -11.44
C GLY A 45 -0.76 12.36 -10.17
N LEU A 46 -2.09 12.38 -10.14
CA LEU A 46 -2.90 12.74 -8.98
C LEU A 46 -3.69 11.51 -8.51
N VAL A 47 -3.50 11.12 -7.25
CA VAL A 47 -4.23 10.01 -6.62
C VAL A 47 -5.31 10.58 -5.71
N VAL A 48 -6.58 10.27 -6.00
CA VAL A 48 -7.76 10.78 -5.28
C VAL A 48 -8.51 9.63 -4.63
N GLY A 49 -9.16 9.90 -3.49
CA GLY A 49 -9.94 8.93 -2.73
C GLY A 49 -10.22 9.43 -1.32
N GLU A 50 -11.16 8.80 -0.62
CA GLU A 50 -11.60 9.19 0.73
C GLU A 50 -10.51 8.99 1.81
N ALA A 51 -10.63 9.68 2.95
CA ALA A 51 -9.73 9.46 4.07
C ALA A 51 -9.78 7.98 4.50
N GLY A 52 -8.62 7.35 4.70
CA GLY A 52 -8.54 5.92 5.03
C GLY A 52 -8.60 4.96 3.83
N SER A 53 -8.78 5.43 2.60
CA SER A 53 -8.86 4.57 1.40
C SER A 53 -7.53 3.94 0.93
N GLY A 54 -6.46 4.02 1.72
CA GLY A 54 -5.17 3.39 1.38
C GLY A 54 -4.24 4.17 0.43
N LYS A 55 -4.55 5.42 0.04
CA LYS A 55 -3.71 6.25 -0.85
C LYS A 55 -2.25 6.32 -0.41
N SER A 56 -2.01 6.81 0.81
CA SER A 56 -0.65 6.95 1.35
C SER A 56 0.03 5.60 1.54
N THR A 57 -0.74 4.56 1.87
CA THR A 57 -0.25 3.19 2.05
C THR A 57 0.26 2.61 0.72
N ALA A 58 -0.51 2.78 -0.36
CA ALA A 58 -0.12 2.31 -1.69
C ALA A 58 1.12 3.06 -2.22
N LEU A 59 1.17 4.39 -2.05
CA LEU A 59 2.33 5.19 -2.43
C LEU A 59 3.58 4.81 -1.63
N ARG A 60 3.45 4.55 -0.32
CA ARG A 60 4.55 4.07 0.52
C ARG A 60 5.10 2.74 0.03
N ARG A 61 4.23 1.77 -0.27
CA ARG A 61 4.62 0.48 -0.85
C ARG A 61 5.34 0.65 -2.19
N TYR A 62 4.80 1.49 -3.07
CA TYR A 62 5.41 1.75 -4.37
C TYR A 62 6.80 2.39 -4.22
N ALA A 63 6.93 3.40 -3.36
CA ALA A 63 8.21 4.05 -3.09
C ALA A 63 9.26 3.07 -2.54
N GLU A 64 8.88 2.15 -1.65
CA GLU A 64 9.80 1.10 -1.17
C GLU A 64 10.24 0.13 -2.28
N SER A 65 9.43 -0.06 -3.32
CA SER A 65 9.79 -0.89 -4.48
C SER A 65 10.81 -0.21 -5.41
N LEU A 66 10.82 1.14 -5.47
CA LEU A 66 11.74 1.91 -6.31
C LEU A 66 13.20 1.79 -5.88
N ASN A 67 13.44 1.60 -4.57
CA ASN A 67 14.78 1.56 -3.99
C ASN A 67 15.42 0.16 -4.04
N ARG A 68 14.81 -0.80 -4.72
CA ARG A 68 15.31 -2.19 -4.85
C ARG A 68 15.85 -2.53 -6.25
N CYS A 69 16.15 -1.52 -7.05
CA CYS A 69 16.87 -1.67 -8.32
C CYS A 69 18.38 -1.69 -8.09
#